data_AF-A0A8S3YLV3-F1
#
_entry.id   AF-A0A8S3YLV3-F1
#
_cell.length_a   1.000
_cell.length_b   1.000
_cell.length_c   1.000
_cell.angle_alpha   90.00
_cell.angle_beta   90.00
_cell.angle_gamma   90.00
#
_symmetry.space_group_name_H-M   'P 1'
#
loop_
_entity.id
_entity.type
_entity.pdbx_description
1 polymer ?
#
loop_
_entity_poly.entity_id
_entity_poly.type
_entity_poly.pdbx_seq_one_letter_code
_entity_poly.pdbx_strand_id
1 'polypeptide(L)'
;YCFTITYKIEGQRQYDLRCDSEAECNIWIDAIKRASYSKVLEQKEELEQKHLHLLQILDSERQAKWHYVQQTEELACEVKKLKEELQKFRKEVYGNHCKVDEETDDLKKIKK
;
A
#
# COMPACT_ATOMS: atom_id res chain seq x y z
N TYR A 1 44.35 -35.98 -14.91
CA TYR A 1 43.19 -35.38 -15.60
C TYR A 1 43.20 -33.89 -15.34
N CYS A 2 42.76 -33.04 -16.27
CA CYS A 2 42.87 -31.59 -16.10
C CYS A 2 41.58 -30.86 -16.48
N PHE A 3 41.36 -29.70 -15.87
CA PHE A 3 40.31 -28.76 -16.26
C PHE A 3 40.80 -27.32 -16.08
N THR A 4 40.21 -26.39 -16.84
CA THR A 4 40.56 -24.98 -16.82
C THR A 4 39.41 -24.15 -16.27
N ILE A 5 39.73 -23.19 -15.41
CA ILE A 5 38.80 -22.17 -14.92
C ILE A 5 39.12 -20.87 -15.64
N THR A 6 38.11 -20.32 -16.31
CA THR A 6 38.14 -18.99 -16.90
C THR A 6 37.05 -18.12 -16.27
N TYR A 7 37.31 -16.81 -16.21
CA TYR A 7 36.33 -15.84 -15.73
C TYR A 7 35.59 -15.21 -16.90
N LYS A 8 34.38 -14.69 -16.65
CA LYS A 8 33.55 -14.00 -17.65
C LYS A 8 34.18 -12.70 -18.17
N ILE A 9 35.04 -12.05 -17.38
CA ILE A 9 35.65 -10.76 -17.74
C ILE A 9 36.91 -11.04 -18.55
N GLU A 10 36.95 -10.51 -19.79
CA GLU A 10 38.12 -10.61 -20.66
C GLU A 10 39.36 -10.00 -20.00
N GLY A 11 40.51 -10.66 -20.18
CA GLY A 11 41.80 -10.24 -19.61
C GLY A 11 42.06 -10.72 -18.18
N GLN A 12 41.12 -11.41 -17.55
CA GLN A 12 41.33 -11.99 -16.22
C GLN A 12 42.10 -13.32 -16.29
N ARG A 13 42.94 -13.59 -15.28
CA ARG A 13 43.82 -14.76 -15.23
C ARG A 13 43.01 -16.06 -15.30
N GLN A 14 43.42 -16.99 -16.17
CA GLN A 14 42.91 -18.36 -16.21
C GLN A 14 43.73 -19.27 -15.28
N TYR A 15 43.10 -20.35 -14.80
CA TYR A 15 43.74 -21.34 -13.94
C TYR A 15 43.58 -22.74 -14.51
N ASP A 16 44.70 -23.44 -14.70
CA ASP A 16 44.70 -24.85 -15.06
C ASP A 16 44.90 -25.71 -13.82
N LEU A 17 44.00 -26.67 -13.62
CA LEU A 17 43.97 -27.53 -12.45
C LEU A 17 44.08 -28.99 -12.88
N ARG A 18 44.73 -29.79 -12.05
CA ARG A 18 44.93 -31.23 -12.27
C ARG A 18 44.25 -32.01 -11.14
N CYS A 19 43.59 -33.10 -11.52
CA CYS A 19 42.99 -34.07 -10.61
C CYS A 19 43.57 -35.47 -10.86
N ASP A 20 43.46 -36.33 -9.85
CA ASP A 20 44.01 -37.68 -9.88
C ASP A 20 43.16 -38.61 -10.75
N SER A 21 41.86 -38.32 -10.90
CA SER A 21 40.94 -39.04 -11.79
C SER A 21 39.99 -38.12 -12.57
N GLU A 22 39.35 -38.66 -13.62
CA GLU A 22 38.29 -37.97 -14.37
C GLU A 22 37.06 -37.71 -13.49
N ALA A 23 36.72 -38.66 -12.62
CA ALA A 23 35.60 -38.54 -11.69
C ALA A 23 35.79 -37.37 -10.72
N GLU A 24 37.00 -37.19 -10.19
CA GLU A 24 37.34 -36.03 -9.36
C GLU A 24 37.27 -34.72 -10.13
N CYS A 25 37.77 -34.68 -11.37
CA CYS A 25 37.61 -33.53 -12.27
C CYS A 25 36.13 -33.13 -12.37
N ASN A 26 35.26 -34.11 -12.64
CA ASN A 26 33.82 -33.86 -12.78
C ASN A 26 33.19 -33.34 -11.48
N ILE A 27 33.54 -33.92 -10.32
CA ILE A 27 33.05 -33.44 -9.01
C ILE A 27 33.45 -31.98 -8.76
N TRP A 28 34.70 -31.62 -9.03
CA TRP A 28 35.20 -30.26 -8.85
C TRP A 28 34.51 -29.26 -9.80
N ILE A 29 34.39 -29.61 -11.07
CA ILE A 29 33.70 -28.77 -12.06
C ILE A 29 32.25 -28.50 -11.61
N ASP A 30 31.56 -29.54 -11.16
CA ASP A 30 30.18 -29.44 -10.70
C ASP A 30 30.05 -28.58 -9.43
N ALA A 31 30.95 -28.76 -8.45
CA ALA A 31 30.98 -27.97 -7.23
C ALA A 31 31.23 -26.48 -7.53
N ILE A 32 32.18 -26.17 -8.41
CA ILE A 32 32.51 -24.79 -8.82
C ILE A 32 31.34 -24.15 -9.57
N LYS A 33 30.69 -24.88 -10.49
CA LYS A 33 29.48 -24.40 -11.18
C LYS A 33 28.34 -24.10 -10.21
N ARG A 34 28.14 -24.97 -9.21
CA ARG A 34 27.11 -24.79 -8.16
C ARG A 34 27.44 -23.61 -7.23
N ALA A 35 28.71 -23.38 -6.93
CA ALA A 35 29.19 -22.29 -6.08
C ALA A 35 29.32 -20.94 -6.81
N SER A 36 28.86 -20.84 -8.06
CA SER A 36 29.00 -19.61 -8.85
C SER A 36 28.31 -18.42 -8.17
N TYR A 37 29.12 -17.45 -7.73
CA TYR A 37 28.66 -16.19 -7.13
C TYR A 37 27.67 -15.43 -8.02
N SER A 38 27.76 -15.60 -9.35
CA SER A 38 26.84 -14.97 -10.30
C SER A 38 25.38 -15.34 -10.05
N LYS A 39 25.09 -16.60 -9.69
CA LYS A 39 23.72 -17.04 -9.41
C LYS A 39 23.19 -16.44 -8.11
N VAL A 40 24.05 -16.34 -7.09
CA VAL A 40 23.70 -15.71 -5.81
C VAL A 40 23.44 -14.21 -6.00
N LEU A 41 24.24 -13.56 -6.85
CA LEU A 41 24.07 -12.15 -7.19
C LEU A 41 22.76 -11.90 -7.93
N GLU A 42 22.43 -12.72 -8.92
CA GLU A 42 21.15 -12.65 -9.65
C GLU A 42 19.95 -12.80 -8.70
N GLN A 43 19.99 -13.77 -7.79
CA GLN A 43 18.95 -13.95 -6.77
C GLN A 43 18.83 -12.75 -5.82
N LYS A 44 19.96 -12.13 -5.46
CA LYS A 44 20.00 -10.90 -4.64
C LYS A 44 19.32 -9.74 -5.38
N GLU A 45 19.66 -9.54 -6.65
CA GLU A 45 19.08 -8.49 -7.48
C GLU A 45 17.56 -8.68 -7.66
N GLU A 46 17.11 -9.90 -7.93
CA GLU A 46 15.68 -10.24 -8.00
C GLU A 46 14.96 -9.94 -6.69
N LEU A 47 15.58 -10.29 -5.55
CA LEU A 47 15.02 -10.03 -4.23
C LEU A 47 14.94 -8.53 -3.91
N GLU A 48 15.97 -7.75 -4.28
CA GLU A 48 16.00 -6.30 -4.12
C GLU A 48 14.89 -5.63 -4.94
N GLN A 49 14.64 -6.08 -6.17
CA GLN A 49 13.53 -5.61 -6.99
C GLN A 49 12.16 -5.90 -6.35
N LYS A 50 11.96 -7.12 -5.84
CA LYS A 50 10.73 -7.50 -5.12
C LYS A 50 10.53 -6.66 -3.86
N HIS A 51 11.60 -6.41 -3.12
CA HIS A 51 11.55 -5.57 -1.91
C HIS A 51 11.12 -4.14 -2.24
N LEU A 52 11.70 -3.53 -3.28
CA LEU A 52 11.32 -2.18 -3.74
C LEU A 52 9.84 -2.13 -4.17
N HIS A 53 9.36 -3.15 -4.87
CA HIS A 53 7.96 -3.22 -5.28
C HIS A 53 7.02 -3.29 -4.07
N LEU A 54 7.34 -4.12 -3.07
CA LEU A 54 6.56 -4.21 -1.84
C LEU A 54 6.53 -2.87 -1.07
N LEU A 55 7.65 -2.14 -1.03
CA LEU A 55 7.69 -0.81 -0.41
C LEU A 55 6.76 0.19 -1.10
N GLN A 56 6.70 0.17 -2.44
CA GLN A 56 5.79 1.02 -3.20
C GLN A 56 4.32 0.69 -2.90
N ILE A 57 3.99 -0.60 -2.83
CA ILE A 57 2.63 -1.05 -2.46
C ILE A 57 2.28 -0.55 -1.06
N LEU A 58 3.16 -0.79 -0.08
CA LEU A 58 2.92 -0.36 1.31
C LEU A 58 2.74 1.16 1.43
N ASP A 59 3.52 1.96 0.70
CA ASP A 59 3.34 3.41 0.71
C ASP A 59 1.99 3.82 0.10
N SER A 60 1.60 3.20 -1.02
CA SER A 60 0.30 3.46 -1.65
C SER A 60 -0.88 3.07 -0.75
N GLU A 61 -0.80 1.94 -0.05
CA GLU A 61 -1.82 1.50 0.91
C GLU A 61 -1.91 2.45 2.11
N ARG A 62 -0.76 2.93 2.60
CA ARG A 62 -0.70 3.91 3.68
C ARG A 62 -1.37 5.22 3.28
N GLN A 63 -1.09 5.72 2.07
CA GLN A 63 -1.71 6.94 1.55
C GLN A 63 -3.23 6.76 1.36
N ALA A 64 -3.65 5.63 0.77
CA ALA A 64 -5.06 5.31 0.59
C ALA A 64 -5.80 5.27 1.94
N LYS A 65 -5.24 4.57 2.94
CA LYS A 65 -5.79 4.53 4.29
C LYS A 65 -5.94 5.91 4.90
N TRP A 66 -4.91 6.76 4.78
CA TRP A 66 -4.95 8.13 5.30
C TRP A 66 -6.09 8.93 4.66
N HIS A 67 -6.24 8.85 3.33
CA HIS A 67 -7.35 9.50 2.62
C HIS A 67 -8.73 9.01 3.08
N TYR A 68 -8.90 7.70 3.30
CA TYR A 68 -10.18 7.16 3.79
C TYR A 68 -10.53 7.64 5.20
N VAL A 69 -9.54 7.74 6.08
CA VAL A 69 -9.74 8.27 7.43
C VAL A 69 -10.19 9.72 7.35
N GLN A 70 -9.48 10.55 6.60
CA GLN A 70 -9.83 11.95 6.40
C GLN A 70 -11.26 12.11 5.84
N GLN A 71 -11.60 11.35 4.80
CA GLN A 71 -12.94 11.37 4.20
C GLN A 71 -14.03 10.98 5.21
N THR A 72 -13.74 10.00 6.07
CA THR A 72 -14.69 9.57 7.11
C THR A 72 -14.93 10.66 8.15
N GLU A 73 -13.87 11.38 8.55
CA GLU A 73 -13.97 12.51 9.47
C GLU A 73 -14.76 13.68 8.87
N GLU A 74 -14.52 14.00 7.60
CA GLU A 74 -15.25 15.03 6.85
C GLU A 74 -16.74 14.69 6.75
N LEU A 75 -17.07 13.44 6.37
CA LEU A 75 -18.46 12.96 6.32
C LEU A 75 -19.13 12.98 7.69
N ALA A 76 -18.42 12.61 8.76
CA ALA A 76 -18.96 12.67 10.13
C ALA A 76 -19.30 14.11 10.55
N CYS A 77 -18.44 15.07 10.18
CA CYS A 77 -18.70 16.49 10.40
C CYS A 77 -19.93 16.97 9.61
N GLU A 78 -20.06 16.57 8.36
CA GLU A 78 -21.19 16.96 7.51
C GLU A 78 -22.51 16.38 8.03
N VAL A 79 -22.53 15.10 8.43
CA VAL A 79 -23.69 14.48 9.06
C VAL A 79 -24.10 15.22 10.34
N LYS A 80 -23.14 15.70 11.13
CA LYS A 80 -23.43 16.48 12.34
C LYS A 80 -24.08 17.82 11.99
N LYS A 81 -23.55 18.56 11.02
CA LYS A 81 -24.13 19.83 10.56
C LYS A 81 -25.55 19.64 10.03
N LEU A 82 -25.78 18.68 9.15
CA LEU A 82 -27.11 18.38 8.61
C LEU A 82 -28.11 18.02 9.71
N LYS A 83 -27.68 17.27 10.73
CA LYS A 83 -28.53 16.99 11.91
C LYS A 83 -28.89 18.26 12.68
N GLU A 84 -27.94 19.17 12.87
CA GLU A 84 -28.18 20.45 13.54
C GLU A 84 -29.13 21.36 12.73
N GLU A 85 -28.94 21.42 11.41
CA GLU A 85 -29.83 22.16 10.50
C GLU A 85 -31.25 21.60 10.50
N LEU A 86 -31.41 20.28 10.42
CA LEU A 86 -32.71 19.63 10.53
C LEU A 86 -33.38 19.90 11.88
N GLN A 87 -32.61 19.93 12.97
CA GLN A 87 -33.13 20.28 14.30
C GLN A 87 -33.60 21.75 14.36
N LYS A 88 -32.83 22.67 13.78
CA LYS A 88 -33.20 24.10 13.68
C LYS A 88 -34.47 24.26 12.85
N PHE A 89 -34.50 23.68 11.66
CA PHE A 89 -35.65 23.71 10.76
C PHE A 89 -36.91 23.13 11.43
N ARG A 90 -36.78 21.99 12.12
CA ARG A 90 -37.89 21.42 12.89
C ARG A 90 -38.38 22.37 13.99
N LYS A 91 -37.48 23.02 14.73
CA LYS A 91 -37.87 24.03 15.74
C LYS A 91 -38.57 25.23 15.12
N GLU A 92 -38.12 25.69 13.95
CA GLU A 92 -38.75 26.80 13.22
C GLU A 92 -40.15 26.42 12.73
N VAL A 93 -40.33 25.25 12.15
CA VAL A 93 -41.64 24.76 11.67
C VAL A 93 -42.64 24.55 12.82
N TYR A 94 -42.23 23.86 13.89
CA TYR A 94 -43.12 23.62 15.04
C TYR A 94 -43.31 24.88 15.92
N GLY A 95 -42.31 25.75 16.02
CA GLY A 95 -42.41 27.03 16.71
C GLY A 95 -43.30 28.04 15.98
N ASN A 96 -43.29 28.03 14.64
CA ASN A 96 -44.24 28.81 13.85
C ASN A 96 -45.65 28.21 13.88
N HIS A 97 -45.81 26.89 13.97
CA HIS A 97 -47.14 26.27 14.07
C HIS A 97 -47.90 26.73 15.33
N CYS A 98 -47.24 26.81 16.50
CA CYS A 98 -47.87 27.36 17.71
C CYS A 98 -48.22 28.85 17.58
N LYS A 99 -47.40 29.67 16.89
CA LYS A 99 -47.68 31.10 16.70
C LYS A 99 -48.83 31.35 15.73
N VAL A 100 -48.92 30.54 14.67
CA VAL A 100 -50.03 30.62 13.71
C VAL A 100 -51.34 30.18 14.37
N ASP A 101 -51.32 29.15 15.23
CA ASP A 101 -52.52 28.73 15.97
C ASP A 101 -52.98 29.80 16.99
N GLU A 102 -52.05 30.44 17.72
CA GLU A 102 -52.36 31.56 18.62
C GLU A 102 -52.92 32.79 17.88
N GLU A 103 -52.29 33.21 16.78
CA GLU A 103 -52.80 34.31 15.93
C GLU A 103 -54.17 33.98 15.33
N THR A 104 -54.39 32.72 14.92
CA THR A 104 -55.66 32.26 14.35
C THR A 104 -56.78 32.25 15.40
N ASP A 105 -56.50 31.90 16.65
CA ASP A 105 -57.47 31.94 17.73
C ASP A 105 -57.74 33.36 18.25
N ASP A 106 -56.75 34.24 18.27
CA ASP A 106 -56.95 35.65 18.61
C ASP A 106 -57.74 36.40 17.51
N LEU A 107 -57.52 36.09 16.24
CA LEU A 107 -58.33 36.58 15.13
C LEU A 107 -59.80 36.14 15.23
N LYS A 108 -60.08 34.92 15.74
CA LYS A 108 -61.45 34.45 15.98
C LYS A 108 -62.13 35.16 17.16
N LYS A 109 -61.40 35.55 18.20
CA LYS A 109 -61.95 36.30 19.35
C LYS A 109 -62.34 37.73 19.00
N ILE A 110 -61.61 38.39 18.10
CA ILE A 110 -61.90 39.78 17.68
C ILE A 110 -63.17 39.86 16.81
N LYS A 111 -63.56 38.75 16.17
CA LYS A 111 -64.72 38.68 15.26
C LYS A 111 -66.04 38.30 15.94
N LYS A 112 -66.07 38.16 17.27
CA LYS A 112 -67.23 37.76 18.07
C LYS A 112 -67.73 38.88 18.97
#